data_AF-A0A5E3WBH1-F1
#
_entry.id   AF-A0A5E3WBH1-F1
#
_cell.length_a   1.000
_cell.length_b   1.000
_cell.length_c   1.000
_cell.angle_alpha   90.00
_cell.angle_beta   90.00
_cell.angle_gamma   90.00
#
_symmetry.space_group_name_H-M   'P 1'
#
loop_
_entity.id
_entity.type
_entity.pdbx_description
1 polymer ?
#
loop_
_entity_poly.entity_id
_entity_poly.type
_entity_poly.pdbx_seq_one_letter_code
_entity_poly.pdbx_strand_id
1 'polypeptide(L)'
;MAASPPIISVHTPSSSFAIVHNTTQETLTELFNKLSRKHSTEFYGKRVGPGWLKYEWNDTIWSLDDDSDYTIFNWRNKDSSAPNTLHLRDPNAPLPADSSYRNPAFYLHRPAAGSNDGSVRAGSPRAASMRSKKSNKSHAKTNGTVDGIMKHKKDFDEFHSANGVRTIMGSIGPVDDVRMLLKSGYRHVYISRKFAMRHGFIPEDAAPGHYGYGGLVNLGKWPITVGKTKTTHTVYLSEENHFDVVLGRAFHEKRIIKLNPVDPTDIICLDTGEKLDCELVILKDGKGEIVTVT
;
A
#
# COMPACT_ATOMS: atom_id res chain seq x y z
N MET A 1 -3.09 -36.81 7.12
CA MET A 1 -3.58 -35.86 8.15
C MET A 1 -4.51 -34.90 7.45
N ALA A 2 -5.76 -34.75 7.89
CA ALA A 2 -6.71 -33.81 7.27
C ALA A 2 -6.30 -32.37 7.63
N ALA A 3 -6.22 -31.48 6.64
CA ALA A 3 -5.92 -30.07 6.88
C ALA A 3 -7.05 -29.45 7.74
N SER A 4 -6.67 -28.70 8.78
CA SER A 4 -7.62 -27.97 9.62
C SER A 4 -8.42 -26.96 8.76
N PRO A 5 -9.75 -26.86 8.93
CA PRO A 5 -10.56 -25.96 8.14
C PRO A 5 -10.13 -24.50 8.37
N PRO A 6 -10.18 -23.63 7.35
CA PRO A 6 -9.85 -22.22 7.52
C PRO A 6 -10.90 -21.55 8.42
N ILE A 7 -10.45 -21.05 9.56
CA ILE A 7 -11.29 -20.43 10.59
C ILE A 7 -11.02 -18.93 10.63
N ILE A 8 -12.08 -18.14 10.70
CA ILE A 8 -12.06 -16.69 10.93
C ILE A 8 -12.65 -16.41 12.31
N SER A 9 -11.89 -15.70 13.15
CA SER A 9 -12.32 -15.18 14.45
C SER A 9 -13.10 -13.89 14.25
N VAL A 10 -14.29 -13.80 14.84
CA VAL A 10 -15.18 -12.66 14.72
C VAL A 10 -15.48 -12.10 16.10
N HIS A 11 -15.17 -10.83 16.30
CA HIS A 11 -15.44 -10.09 17.52
C HIS A 11 -16.58 -9.09 17.28
N THR A 12 -17.55 -9.10 18.18
CA THR A 12 -18.64 -8.13 18.27
C THR A 12 -18.51 -7.35 19.59
N PRO A 13 -19.22 -6.22 19.77
CA PRO A 13 -19.18 -5.44 21.01
C PRO A 13 -19.44 -6.23 22.31
N SER A 14 -20.13 -7.36 22.23
CA SER A 14 -20.62 -8.15 23.36
C SER A 14 -20.18 -9.61 23.36
N SER A 15 -19.77 -10.17 22.21
CA SER A 15 -19.41 -11.59 22.09
C SER A 15 -18.34 -11.82 21.03
N SER A 16 -17.64 -12.95 21.15
CA SER A 16 -16.67 -13.43 20.16
C SER A 16 -17.06 -14.83 19.70
N PHE A 17 -16.91 -15.12 18.42
CA PHE A 17 -17.18 -16.45 17.86
C PHE A 17 -16.30 -16.70 16.65
N ALA A 18 -16.29 -17.94 16.17
CA ALA A 18 -15.52 -18.34 15.00
C ALA A 18 -16.44 -18.86 13.89
N ILE A 19 -16.06 -18.62 12.64
CA ILE A 19 -16.73 -19.18 11.46
C ILE A 19 -15.73 -19.90 10.57
N VAL A 20 -16.18 -20.97 9.94
CA VAL A 20 -15.42 -21.62 8.87
C VAL A 20 -15.68 -20.85 7.59
N HIS A 21 -14.63 -20.27 7.03
CA HIS A 21 -14.70 -19.50 5.80
C HIS A 21 -13.42 -19.68 5.00
N ASN A 22 -13.56 -20.22 3.79
CA ASN A 22 -12.43 -20.43 2.90
C ASN A 22 -12.25 -19.21 2.00
N THR A 23 -11.34 -18.35 2.42
CA THR A 23 -10.89 -17.13 1.76
C THR A 23 -10.51 -17.30 0.27
N THR A 24 -10.15 -18.52 -0.16
CA THR A 24 -9.76 -18.82 -1.57
C THR A 24 -10.90 -19.31 -2.46
N GLN A 25 -11.94 -19.90 -1.87
CA GLN A 25 -13.05 -20.53 -2.61
C GLN A 25 -14.36 -19.75 -2.47
N GLU A 26 -14.50 -18.99 -1.40
CA GLU A 26 -15.76 -18.34 -1.03
C GLU A 26 -15.69 -16.82 -1.24
N THR A 27 -16.82 -16.23 -1.60
CA THR A 27 -16.97 -14.80 -1.91
C THR A 27 -17.29 -13.97 -0.67
N LEU A 28 -17.15 -12.64 -0.77
CA LEU A 28 -17.59 -11.71 0.28
C LEU A 28 -19.09 -11.85 0.58
N THR A 29 -19.89 -12.10 -0.45
CA THR A 29 -21.34 -12.32 -0.28
C THR A 29 -21.63 -13.56 0.55
N GLU A 30 -20.86 -14.63 0.38
CA GLU A 30 -20.98 -15.84 1.18
C GLU A 30 -20.53 -15.62 2.63
N LEU A 31 -19.47 -14.83 2.83
CA LEU A 31 -19.05 -14.38 4.16
C LEU A 31 -20.19 -13.63 4.88
N PHE A 32 -20.81 -12.64 4.21
CA PHE A 32 -21.96 -11.92 4.76
C PHE A 32 -23.14 -12.84 5.06
N ASN A 33 -23.44 -13.79 4.16
CA ASN A 33 -24.52 -14.74 4.38
C ASN A 33 -24.25 -15.65 5.58
N LYS A 34 -23.01 -16.13 5.76
CA LYS A 34 -22.60 -16.94 6.91
C LYS A 34 -22.70 -16.17 8.22
N LEU A 35 -22.24 -14.92 8.23
CA LEU A 35 -22.35 -14.05 9.40
C LEU A 35 -23.80 -13.72 9.73
N SER A 36 -24.64 -13.47 8.71
CA SER A 36 -26.08 -13.22 8.88
C SER A 36 -26.83 -14.45 9.42
N ARG A 37 -26.38 -15.66 9.06
CA ARG A 37 -26.95 -16.93 9.55
C ARG A 37 -26.49 -17.30 10.97
N LYS A 38 -25.40 -16.71 11.47
CA LYS A 38 -24.94 -16.94 12.84
C LYS A 38 -25.87 -16.22 13.82
N HIS A 39 -26.92 -16.95 14.16
CA HIS A 39 -28.08 -16.56 14.97
C HIS A 39 -27.75 -16.19 16.43
N SER A 40 -26.48 -16.37 16.85
CA SER A 40 -25.98 -16.08 18.20
C SER A 40 -25.36 -14.68 18.34
N THR A 41 -25.59 -13.80 17.37
CA THR A 41 -25.09 -12.43 17.37
C THR A 41 -26.22 -11.45 17.68
N GLU A 42 -25.91 -10.33 18.34
CA GLU A 42 -26.87 -9.28 18.75
C GLU A 42 -27.63 -8.60 17.61
N PHE A 43 -27.48 -9.07 16.37
CA PHE A 43 -28.00 -8.42 15.18
C PHE A 43 -29.46 -8.78 14.87
N TYR A 44 -30.18 -9.51 15.73
CA TYR A 44 -31.64 -9.77 15.62
C TYR A 44 -32.10 -10.20 14.22
N GLY A 45 -31.31 -11.02 13.51
CA GLY A 45 -31.64 -11.46 12.15
C GLY A 45 -31.43 -10.40 11.05
N LYS A 46 -30.81 -9.26 11.35
CA LYS A 46 -30.38 -8.28 10.34
C LYS A 46 -29.30 -8.89 9.45
N ARG A 47 -29.44 -8.64 8.16
CA ARG A 47 -28.45 -9.05 7.16
C ARG A 47 -27.21 -8.19 7.31
N VAL A 48 -26.06 -8.83 7.53
CA VAL A 48 -24.76 -8.18 7.50
C VAL A 48 -24.50 -7.68 6.08
N GLY A 49 -24.00 -6.45 5.97
CA GLY A 49 -23.71 -5.83 4.68
C GLY A 49 -22.51 -4.89 4.75
N PRO A 50 -22.29 -4.10 3.68
CA PRO A 50 -21.20 -3.13 3.63
C PRO A 50 -21.22 -2.18 4.82
N GLY A 51 -20.04 -1.86 5.35
CA GLY A 51 -19.84 -0.97 6.51
C GLY A 51 -19.88 -1.67 7.87
N TRP A 52 -20.21 -2.97 7.92
CA TRP A 52 -20.34 -3.71 9.18
C TRP A 52 -19.08 -4.45 9.58
N LEU A 53 -18.26 -4.83 8.60
CA LEU A 53 -17.05 -5.60 8.80
C LEU A 53 -15.82 -4.73 8.74
N LYS A 54 -14.94 -4.96 9.69
CA LYS A 54 -13.60 -4.38 9.73
C LYS A 54 -12.59 -5.47 10.07
N TYR A 55 -11.36 -5.30 9.64
CA TYR A 55 -10.26 -6.20 10.00
C TYR A 55 -9.02 -5.40 10.37
N GLU A 56 -8.16 -6.02 11.17
CA GLU A 56 -6.89 -5.43 11.55
C GLU A 56 -5.78 -5.95 10.64
N TRP A 57 -4.88 -5.04 10.25
CA TRP A 57 -3.64 -5.38 9.58
C TRP A 57 -2.56 -4.33 9.89
N ASN A 58 -1.41 -4.76 10.43
CA ASN A 58 -0.31 -3.89 10.87
C ASN A 58 -0.79 -2.74 11.78
N ASP A 59 -1.45 -3.09 12.90
CA ASP A 59 -1.96 -2.15 13.91
C ASP A 59 -2.94 -1.09 13.36
N THR A 60 -3.50 -1.35 12.17
CA THR A 60 -4.43 -0.44 11.49
C THR A 60 -5.73 -1.17 11.16
N ILE A 61 -6.87 -0.50 11.35
CA ILE A 61 -8.20 -1.05 11.06
C ILE A 61 -8.64 -0.65 9.65
N TRP A 62 -9.06 -1.65 8.87
CA TRP A 62 -9.53 -1.49 7.48
C TRP A 62 -11.00 -1.92 7.37
N SER A 63 -11.75 -1.27 6.49
CA SER A 63 -13.12 -1.67 6.13
C SER A 63 -13.11 -2.86 5.18
N LEU A 64 -14.20 -3.63 5.20
CA LEU A 64 -14.44 -4.75 4.28
C LEU A 64 -15.82 -4.56 3.63
N ASP A 65 -15.90 -3.59 2.71
CA ASP A 65 -17.18 -3.08 2.20
C ASP A 65 -17.53 -3.65 0.81
N ASP A 66 -16.52 -3.96 -0.01
CA ASP A 66 -16.69 -4.44 -1.38
C ASP A 66 -15.72 -5.57 -1.77
N ASP A 67 -15.87 -6.09 -3.00
CA ASP A 67 -15.04 -7.20 -3.52
C ASP A 67 -13.55 -6.81 -3.65
N SER A 68 -13.24 -5.51 -3.79
CA SER A 68 -11.86 -5.02 -3.85
C SER A 68 -11.20 -5.11 -2.47
N ASP A 69 -11.91 -4.65 -1.42
CA ASP A 69 -11.47 -4.78 -0.03
C ASP A 69 -11.28 -6.25 0.34
N TYR A 70 -12.19 -7.11 -0.09
CA TYR A 70 -12.11 -8.56 0.13
C TYR A 70 -10.90 -9.18 -0.56
N THR A 71 -10.58 -8.77 -1.78
CA THR A 71 -9.37 -9.22 -2.48
C THR A 71 -8.09 -8.81 -1.72
N ILE A 72 -8.05 -7.59 -1.17
CA ILE A 72 -6.92 -7.11 -0.37
C ILE A 72 -6.81 -7.87 0.95
N PHE A 73 -7.94 -8.12 1.63
CA PHE A 73 -8.01 -8.96 2.82
C PHE A 73 -7.45 -10.37 2.56
N ASN A 74 -7.84 -10.98 1.44
CA ASN A 74 -7.36 -12.30 1.03
C ASN A 74 -5.85 -12.30 0.76
N TRP A 75 -5.35 -11.27 0.06
CA TRP A 75 -3.93 -11.12 -0.24
C TRP A 75 -3.08 -10.98 1.03
N ARG A 76 -3.53 -10.14 1.97
CA ARG A 76 -2.86 -9.93 3.27
C ARG A 76 -2.79 -11.21 4.09
N ASN A 77 -3.87 -12.00 4.08
CA ASN A 77 -3.96 -13.22 4.88
C ASN A 77 -3.43 -14.49 4.18
N LYS A 78 -2.87 -14.38 2.97
CA LYS A 78 -2.34 -15.52 2.23
C LYS A 78 -1.08 -16.12 2.86
N ASP A 79 -0.24 -15.26 3.45
CA ASP A 79 1.07 -15.63 4.02
C ASP A 79 1.14 -15.38 5.53
N SER A 80 0.03 -14.99 6.16
CA SER A 80 0.00 -14.62 7.58
C SER A 80 -0.33 -15.84 8.44
N SER A 81 0.56 -16.20 9.37
CA SER A 81 0.30 -17.22 10.40
C SER A 81 -0.65 -16.73 11.50
N ALA A 82 -1.05 -15.45 11.47
CA ALA A 82 -1.94 -14.85 12.44
C ALA A 82 -3.41 -15.27 12.18
N PRO A 83 -4.23 -15.40 13.24
CA PRO A 83 -5.64 -15.72 13.08
C PRO A 83 -6.37 -14.58 12.35
N ASN A 84 -7.08 -14.93 11.28
CA ASN A 84 -7.94 -14.01 10.54
C ASN A 84 -9.00 -13.43 11.47
N THR A 85 -8.83 -12.18 11.86
CA THR A 85 -9.67 -11.53 12.87
C THR A 85 -10.54 -10.45 12.23
N LEU A 86 -11.85 -10.56 12.42
CA LEU A 86 -12.86 -9.62 11.94
C LEU A 86 -13.57 -8.98 13.13
N HIS A 87 -13.83 -7.68 13.02
CA HIS A 87 -14.68 -6.92 13.92
C HIS A 87 -16.01 -6.65 13.22
N LEU A 88 -17.09 -7.17 13.79
CA LEU A 88 -18.43 -7.06 13.24
C LEU A 88 -19.28 -6.13 14.11
N ARG A 89 -19.86 -5.10 13.49
CA ARG A 89 -20.77 -4.17 14.17
C ARG A 89 -21.80 -3.58 13.21
N ASP A 90 -23.05 -3.50 13.67
CA ASP A 90 -24.07 -2.65 13.02
C ASP A 90 -23.73 -1.16 13.32
N PRO A 91 -23.40 -0.34 12.30
CA PRO A 91 -23.07 1.06 12.50
C PRO A 91 -24.26 1.88 13.03
N ASN A 92 -25.48 1.42 12.81
CA ASN A 92 -26.71 2.08 13.27
C ASN A 92 -27.14 1.63 14.67
N ALA A 93 -26.52 0.56 15.22
CA ALA A 93 -26.81 0.11 16.56
C ALA A 93 -26.00 0.91 17.60
N PRO A 94 -26.63 1.29 18.73
CA PRO A 94 -25.90 1.84 19.86
C PRO A 94 -24.91 0.81 20.41
N LEU A 95 -23.82 1.29 21.00
CA LEU A 95 -22.90 0.41 21.73
C LEU A 95 -23.59 -0.09 23.02
N PRO A 96 -23.19 -1.25 23.55
CA PRO A 96 -23.66 -1.72 24.84
C PRO A 96 -23.46 -0.65 25.91
N ALA A 97 -24.48 -0.44 26.77
CA ALA A 97 -24.41 0.48 27.90
C ALA A 97 -23.20 0.14 28.81
N ASP A 98 -22.68 1.12 29.54
CA ASP A 98 -21.52 0.90 30.43
C ASP A 98 -21.82 -0.12 31.55
N SER A 99 -23.09 -0.34 31.87
CA SER A 99 -23.55 -1.35 32.84
C SER A 99 -23.62 -2.77 32.27
N SER A 100 -23.48 -2.94 30.95
CA SER A 100 -23.55 -4.24 30.26
C SER A 100 -22.16 -4.77 29.93
N TYR A 101 -22.05 -6.10 29.83
CA TYR A 101 -20.80 -6.74 29.43
C TYR A 101 -20.30 -6.21 28.07
N ARG A 102 -19.01 -5.86 28.01
CA ARG A 102 -18.30 -5.40 26.81
C ARG A 102 -17.17 -6.35 26.51
N ASN A 103 -17.14 -6.86 25.29
CA ASN A 103 -16.12 -7.79 24.82
C ASN A 103 -14.77 -7.06 24.63
N PRO A 104 -13.74 -7.32 25.47
CA PRO A 104 -12.47 -6.61 25.37
C PRO A 104 -11.78 -6.80 24.02
N ALA A 105 -11.93 -7.98 23.39
CA ALA A 105 -11.38 -8.30 22.07
C ALA A 105 -11.93 -7.41 20.94
N PHE A 106 -13.11 -6.81 21.12
CA PHE A 106 -13.65 -5.85 20.18
C PHE A 106 -13.09 -4.43 20.39
N TYR A 107 -12.72 -4.07 21.62
CA TYR A 107 -12.32 -2.72 22.00
C TYR A 107 -10.80 -2.52 22.14
N LEU A 108 -10.01 -3.59 22.06
CA LEU A 108 -8.54 -3.58 22.12
C LEU A 108 -7.88 -2.53 21.21
N HIS A 109 -8.55 -2.15 20.11
CA HIS A 109 -8.04 -1.20 19.10
C HIS A 109 -8.71 0.18 19.16
N ARG A 110 -9.50 0.47 20.20
CA ARG A 110 -9.94 1.83 20.51
C ARG A 110 -9.07 2.38 21.63
N PRO A 111 -8.50 3.59 21.50
CA PRO A 111 -7.99 4.30 22.66
C PRO A 111 -9.12 4.32 23.68
N ALA A 112 -8.85 3.82 24.89
CA ALA A 112 -9.81 3.87 25.98
C ALA A 112 -10.28 5.32 26.09
N ALA A 113 -11.57 5.57 25.84
CA ALA A 113 -12.19 6.85 26.10
C ALA A 113 -12.22 7.03 27.62
N GLY A 114 -11.13 7.51 28.20
CA GLY A 114 -10.95 7.56 29.64
C GLY A 114 -9.65 8.14 30.16
N SER A 115 -8.62 8.37 29.34
CA SER A 115 -7.44 9.12 29.79
C SER A 115 -7.52 10.58 29.33
N ASN A 116 -8.07 11.42 30.21
CA ASN A 116 -7.82 12.86 30.20
C ASN A 116 -6.30 13.08 30.34
N ASP A 117 -5.64 13.56 29.30
CA ASP A 117 -4.62 14.59 29.47
C ASP A 117 -4.52 15.45 28.21
N GLY A 118 -4.47 16.76 28.42
CA GLY A 118 -4.62 17.77 27.39
C GLY A 118 -3.36 17.96 26.55
N SER A 119 -3.55 18.37 25.30
CA SER A 119 -2.90 19.58 24.74
C SER A 119 -3.08 19.65 23.23
N VAL A 120 -3.92 20.61 22.82
CA VAL A 120 -3.78 21.53 21.69
C VAL A 120 -3.34 20.95 20.34
N ARG A 121 -4.25 20.96 19.34
CA ARG A 121 -4.05 21.73 18.08
C ARG A 121 -5.30 21.75 17.19
N ALA A 122 -5.83 22.97 17.10
CA ALA A 122 -6.35 23.66 15.92
C ALA A 122 -7.08 22.86 14.82
N GLY A 123 -8.36 23.20 14.64
CA GLY A 123 -9.17 22.76 13.52
C GLY A 123 -8.64 23.24 12.18
N SER A 124 -8.75 22.37 11.18
CA SER A 124 -8.76 22.73 9.77
C SER A 124 -9.99 22.11 9.12
N PRO A 125 -10.83 22.88 8.41
CA PRO A 125 -12.07 22.39 7.83
C PRO A 125 -11.79 21.41 6.68
N ARG A 126 -12.46 20.26 6.73
CA ARG A 126 -12.45 19.24 5.67
C ARG A 126 -12.93 19.86 4.35
N ALA A 127 -12.06 19.82 3.34
CA ALA A 127 -12.42 20.09 1.96
C ALA A 127 -13.54 19.12 1.51
N ALA A 128 -14.64 19.69 1.03
CA ALA A 128 -15.78 18.95 0.53
C ALA A 128 -15.41 18.21 -0.77
N SER A 129 -15.62 16.90 -0.81
CA SER A 129 -15.48 16.11 -2.03
C SER A 129 -16.55 16.53 -3.04
N MET A 130 -16.13 17.08 -4.17
CA MET A 130 -17.00 17.31 -5.33
C MET A 130 -17.44 15.97 -5.92
N ARG A 131 -18.69 15.57 -5.62
CA ARG A 131 -19.39 14.51 -6.35
C ARG A 131 -19.67 15.01 -7.78
N SER A 132 -19.02 14.42 -8.77
CA SER A 132 -19.35 14.65 -10.18
C SER A 132 -20.68 13.98 -10.53
N LYS A 133 -21.53 14.75 -11.20
CA LYS A 133 -22.89 14.38 -11.59
C LYS A 133 -22.86 13.43 -12.79
N LYS A 134 -23.63 12.36 -12.64
CA LYS A 134 -24.19 11.48 -13.66
C LYS A 134 -24.74 12.27 -14.87
N SER A 135 -24.25 11.98 -16.07
CA SER A 135 -24.90 12.36 -17.34
C SER A 135 -25.27 11.12 -18.14
N ASN A 136 -26.57 10.99 -18.43
CA ASN A 136 -27.18 10.03 -19.35
C ASN A 136 -27.19 10.59 -20.80
N LYS A 137 -27.33 9.66 -21.76
CA LYS A 137 -27.47 9.76 -23.26
C LYS A 137 -26.15 9.58 -24.02
N SER A 138 -26.07 8.78 -25.10
CA SER A 138 -27.10 8.13 -25.94
C SER A 138 -26.50 7.00 -26.78
N HIS A 139 -27.37 6.06 -27.18
CA HIS A 139 -27.19 5.00 -28.17
C HIS A 139 -26.35 5.34 -29.42
N ALA A 140 -25.46 4.43 -29.83
CA ALA A 140 -25.37 3.89 -31.18
C ALA A 140 -24.51 2.61 -31.20
N LYS A 141 -24.99 1.58 -31.89
CA LYS A 141 -24.38 0.26 -32.08
C LYS A 141 -23.16 0.34 -33.00
N THR A 142 -22.07 -0.38 -32.67
CA THR A 142 -21.39 -1.30 -33.62
C THR A 142 -20.45 -2.26 -32.89
N ASN A 143 -20.51 -3.52 -33.30
CA ASN A 143 -19.67 -4.62 -32.84
C ASN A 143 -18.17 -4.36 -33.08
N GLY A 144 -17.31 -4.72 -32.13
CA GLY A 144 -15.87 -4.82 -32.37
C GLY A 144 -15.01 -4.82 -31.10
N THR A 145 -14.72 -6.03 -30.61
CA THR A 145 -13.50 -6.46 -29.89
C THR A 145 -13.07 -5.78 -28.57
N VAL A 146 -12.71 -6.65 -27.64
CA VAL A 146 -12.23 -6.43 -26.27
C VAL A 146 -10.92 -5.62 -26.28
N ASP A 147 -10.97 -4.29 -26.07
CA ASP A 147 -9.73 -3.47 -26.07
C ASP A 147 -9.75 -2.22 -25.16
N GLY A 148 -10.69 -2.13 -24.21
CA GLY A 148 -10.79 -0.98 -23.30
C GLY A 148 -9.69 -0.92 -22.23
N ILE A 149 -9.11 -2.07 -21.86
CA ILE A 149 -8.09 -2.16 -20.79
C ILE A 149 -6.70 -1.76 -21.31
N MET A 150 -6.39 -2.04 -22.58
CA MET A 150 -5.07 -1.72 -23.14
C MET A 150 -4.88 -0.24 -23.44
N LYS A 151 -5.96 0.47 -23.81
CA LYS A 151 -5.86 1.91 -24.12
C LYS A 151 -5.54 2.75 -22.89
N HIS A 152 -6.22 2.53 -21.77
CA HIS A 152 -5.89 3.23 -20.52
C HIS A 152 -4.52 2.88 -19.98
N LYS A 153 -4.06 1.63 -20.16
CA LYS A 153 -2.70 1.24 -19.80
C LYS A 153 -1.67 1.93 -20.70
N LYS A 154 -1.90 1.97 -22.01
CA LYS A 154 -1.03 2.66 -22.98
C LYS A 154 -0.99 4.16 -22.73
N ASP A 155 -2.13 4.79 -22.48
CA ASP A 155 -2.22 6.22 -22.17
C ASP A 155 -1.57 6.53 -20.82
N PHE A 156 -1.67 5.62 -19.84
CA PHE A 156 -0.98 5.73 -18.55
C PHE A 156 0.53 5.58 -18.72
N ASP A 157 1.00 4.57 -19.44
CA ASP A 157 2.41 4.34 -19.72
C ASP A 157 2.98 5.50 -20.54
N GLU A 158 2.25 6.02 -21.53
CA GLU A 158 2.60 7.18 -22.35
C GLU A 158 2.66 8.47 -21.54
N PHE A 159 1.70 8.71 -20.64
CA PHE A 159 1.71 9.84 -19.71
C PHE A 159 2.89 9.79 -18.74
N HIS A 160 3.20 8.59 -18.21
CA HIS A 160 4.35 8.39 -17.33
C HIS A 160 5.69 8.44 -18.09
N SER A 161 5.69 8.14 -19.39
CA SER A 161 6.87 8.22 -20.26
C SER A 161 7.10 9.63 -20.81
N ALA A 162 6.04 10.44 -20.92
CA ALA A 162 6.11 11.83 -21.42
C ALA A 162 6.53 12.82 -20.31
N ASN A 163 6.17 12.53 -19.06
CA ASN A 163 6.68 13.27 -17.92
C ASN A 163 8.11 12.81 -17.65
N GLY A 164 9.09 13.67 -17.93
CA GLY A 164 10.48 13.41 -17.59
C GLY A 164 10.63 12.97 -16.14
N VAL A 165 11.61 12.11 -15.92
CA VAL A 165 11.84 11.45 -14.64
C VAL A 165 12.95 12.17 -13.89
N ARG A 166 12.70 12.51 -12.62
CA ARG A 166 13.66 13.25 -11.78
C ARG A 166 14.75 12.32 -11.27
N THR A 167 16.00 12.63 -11.61
CA THR A 167 17.17 11.86 -11.18
C THR A 167 18.15 12.76 -10.46
N ILE A 168 18.84 12.21 -9.46
CA ILE A 168 19.85 12.89 -8.66
C ILE A 168 21.10 12.01 -8.58
N MET A 169 22.27 12.63 -8.47
CA MET A 169 23.52 11.90 -8.23
C MET A 169 23.74 11.71 -6.73
N GLY A 170 24.24 10.55 -6.33
CA GLY A 170 24.54 10.23 -4.94
C GLY A 170 25.43 9.00 -4.81
N SER A 171 25.60 8.52 -3.58
CA SER A 171 26.31 7.28 -3.30
C SER A 171 25.46 6.32 -2.45
N ILE A 172 25.66 5.02 -2.66
CA ILE A 172 24.98 3.96 -1.92
C ILE A 172 26.00 2.94 -1.41
N GLY A 173 26.05 2.78 -0.07
CA GLY A 173 27.04 1.93 0.55
C GLY A 173 28.47 2.36 0.16
N PRO A 174 29.28 1.48 -0.45
CA PRO A 174 30.63 1.79 -0.91
C PRO A 174 30.69 2.34 -2.36
N VAL A 175 29.57 2.47 -3.07
CA VAL A 175 29.56 2.87 -4.48
C VAL A 175 29.15 4.34 -4.60
N ASP A 176 30.07 5.13 -5.14
CA ASP A 176 29.88 6.56 -5.42
C ASP A 176 29.40 6.80 -6.86
N ASP A 177 28.97 8.03 -7.13
CA ASP A 177 28.56 8.51 -8.46
C ASP A 177 27.42 7.71 -9.11
N VAL A 178 26.38 7.41 -8.32
CA VAL A 178 25.22 6.65 -8.75
C VAL A 178 24.06 7.58 -9.09
N ARG A 179 23.52 7.42 -10.29
CA ARG A 179 22.30 8.10 -10.72
C ARG A 179 21.08 7.43 -10.08
N MET A 180 20.41 8.16 -9.21
CA MET A 180 19.28 7.69 -8.43
C MET A 180 17.98 8.33 -8.89
N LEU A 181 16.98 7.50 -9.16
CA LEU A 181 15.63 7.93 -9.48
C LEU A 181 14.91 8.41 -8.22
N LEU A 182 14.36 9.63 -8.26
CA LEU A 182 13.47 10.12 -7.22
C LEU A 182 11.99 9.82 -7.56
N LYS A 183 11.36 8.88 -6.84
CA LYS A 183 9.96 8.50 -7.10
C LYS A 183 9.19 8.17 -5.82
N SER A 184 8.37 9.11 -5.37
CA SER A 184 7.54 9.02 -4.16
C SER A 184 6.47 7.91 -4.16
N GLY A 185 6.16 7.36 -5.34
CA GLY A 185 5.23 6.23 -5.51
C GLY A 185 5.75 4.92 -4.92
N TYR A 186 7.08 4.74 -4.84
CA TYR A 186 7.68 3.58 -4.20
C TYR A 186 7.78 3.78 -2.69
N ARG A 187 7.62 2.71 -1.89
CA ARG A 187 7.63 2.81 -0.42
C ARG A 187 9.05 2.96 0.15
N HIS A 188 9.95 2.09 -0.29
CA HIS A 188 11.33 1.99 0.22
C HIS A 188 12.36 2.40 -0.83
N VAL A 189 13.65 2.16 -0.55
CA VAL A 189 14.71 2.29 -1.55
C VAL A 189 14.87 0.96 -2.26
N TYR A 190 15.02 0.99 -3.59
CA TYR A 190 15.17 -0.19 -4.41
C TYR A 190 16.46 -0.11 -5.21
N ILE A 191 17.14 -1.23 -5.36
CA ILE A 191 18.33 -1.39 -6.21
C ILE A 191 18.01 -2.39 -7.31
N SER A 192 18.45 -2.11 -8.54
CA SER A 192 18.30 -3.07 -9.65
C SER A 192 19.16 -4.32 -9.42
N ARG A 193 18.64 -5.49 -9.80
CA ARG A 193 19.41 -6.75 -9.71
C ARG A 193 20.74 -6.66 -10.46
N LYS A 194 20.76 -6.05 -11.64
CA LYS A 194 21.98 -5.85 -12.44
C LYS A 194 23.03 -5.03 -11.69
N PHE A 195 22.64 -3.93 -11.06
CA PHE A 195 23.55 -3.11 -10.25
C PHE A 195 24.06 -3.85 -9.03
N ALA A 196 23.17 -4.52 -8.30
CA ALA A 196 23.54 -5.30 -7.13
C ALA A 196 24.52 -6.44 -7.47
N MET A 197 24.35 -7.11 -8.62
CA MET A 197 25.30 -8.12 -9.09
C MET A 197 26.65 -7.52 -9.47
N ARG A 198 26.67 -6.39 -10.20
CA ARG A 198 27.91 -5.70 -10.62
C ARG A 198 28.78 -5.30 -9.42
N HIS A 199 28.15 -4.84 -8.34
CA HIS A 199 28.85 -4.35 -7.14
C HIS A 199 28.96 -5.37 -6.01
N GLY A 200 28.53 -6.63 -6.23
CA GLY A 200 28.64 -7.69 -5.22
C GLY A 200 27.75 -7.48 -4.00
N PHE A 201 26.61 -6.80 -4.16
CA PHE A 201 25.66 -6.50 -3.08
C PHE A 201 24.68 -7.65 -2.80
N ILE A 202 24.66 -8.66 -3.67
CA ILE A 202 23.84 -9.86 -3.47
C ILE A 202 24.66 -10.87 -2.67
N PRO A 203 24.24 -11.24 -1.44
CA PRO A 203 24.89 -12.32 -0.71
C PRO A 203 24.76 -13.64 -1.48
N GLU A 204 25.75 -14.54 -1.39
CA GLU A 204 25.77 -15.82 -2.14
C GLU A 204 24.51 -16.67 -1.90
N ASP A 205 23.90 -16.55 -0.73
CA ASP A 205 22.66 -17.22 -0.36
C ASP A 205 21.42 -16.69 -1.13
N ALA A 206 21.47 -15.45 -1.63
CA ALA A 206 20.42 -14.81 -2.44
C ALA A 206 20.62 -14.99 -3.96
N ALA A 207 21.43 -15.96 -4.37
CA ALA A 207 21.68 -16.29 -5.76
C ALA A 207 20.39 -16.67 -6.53
N PRO A 208 20.36 -16.48 -7.87
CA PRO A 208 19.17 -16.72 -8.69
C PRO A 208 18.65 -18.16 -8.54
N GLY A 209 17.46 -18.31 -7.98
CA GLY A 209 16.80 -19.62 -7.79
C GLY A 209 16.34 -19.93 -6.37
N HIS A 210 16.85 -19.23 -5.34
CA HIS A 210 16.44 -19.47 -3.94
C HIS A 210 15.28 -18.61 -3.44
N TYR A 211 14.97 -17.52 -4.15
CA TYR A 211 13.93 -16.58 -3.76
C TYR A 211 12.94 -16.41 -4.91
N GLY A 212 11.69 -16.80 -4.66
CA GLY A 212 10.65 -16.93 -5.68
C GLY A 212 10.40 -15.66 -6.48
N TYR A 213 9.85 -15.86 -7.68
CA TYR A 213 9.59 -14.91 -8.77
C TYR A 213 8.63 -13.73 -8.44
N GLY A 214 8.46 -13.36 -7.17
CA GLY A 214 7.57 -12.28 -6.73
C GLY A 214 7.94 -11.59 -5.40
N GLY A 215 9.07 -11.94 -4.78
CA GLY A 215 9.45 -11.41 -3.46
C GLY A 215 10.52 -10.32 -3.56
N LEU A 216 10.18 -9.09 -3.15
CA LEU A 216 11.15 -8.03 -2.89
C LEU A 216 12.20 -8.52 -1.88
N VAL A 217 13.44 -8.75 -2.31
CA VAL A 217 14.50 -9.25 -1.42
C VAL A 217 15.02 -8.08 -0.58
N ASN A 218 14.97 -8.19 0.73
CA ASN A 218 15.53 -7.18 1.62
C ASN A 218 17.05 -7.34 1.71
N LEU A 219 17.82 -6.36 1.20
CA LEU A 219 19.28 -6.33 1.26
C LEU A 219 19.80 -5.74 2.59
N GLY A 220 18.91 -5.28 3.46
CA GLY A 220 19.22 -4.70 4.77
C GLY A 220 19.21 -3.18 4.77
N LYS A 221 19.87 -2.59 5.77
CA LYS A 221 19.95 -1.13 5.97
C LYS A 221 21.26 -0.59 5.42
N TRP A 222 21.18 0.25 4.39
CA TRP A 222 22.34 0.79 3.69
C TRP A 222 22.39 2.30 3.84
N PRO A 223 23.60 2.88 3.97
CA PRO A 223 23.75 4.32 3.93
C PRO A 223 23.63 4.83 2.49
N ILE A 224 22.89 5.92 2.32
CA ILE A 224 22.73 6.63 1.06
C ILE A 224 23.22 8.05 1.31
N THR A 225 24.17 8.52 0.50
CA THR A 225 24.67 9.88 0.58
C THR A 225 24.15 10.65 -0.62
N VAL A 226 23.48 11.77 -0.35
CA VAL A 226 23.01 12.68 -1.40
C VAL A 226 23.37 14.09 -0.96
N GLY A 227 24.10 14.80 -1.82
CA GLY A 227 24.76 16.05 -1.45
C GLY A 227 25.75 15.81 -0.31
N LYS A 228 25.65 16.59 0.77
CA LYS A 228 26.55 16.49 1.93
C LYS A 228 26.06 15.55 3.03
N THR A 229 24.90 14.94 2.85
CA THR A 229 24.18 14.29 3.95
C THR A 229 23.99 12.80 3.70
N LYS A 230 24.33 12.02 4.72
CA LYS A 230 24.28 10.55 4.72
C LYS A 230 23.09 10.06 5.54
N THR A 231 22.18 9.32 4.91
CA THR A 231 21.00 8.74 5.56
C THR A 231 20.92 7.24 5.36
N THR A 232 20.68 6.50 6.45
CA THR A 232 20.48 5.05 6.37
C THR A 232 19.05 4.70 6.02
N HIS A 233 18.86 3.81 5.03
CA HIS A 233 17.56 3.35 4.55
C HIS A 233 17.54 1.83 4.36
N THR A 234 16.36 1.22 4.52
CA THR A 234 16.16 -0.18 4.13
C THR A 234 16.10 -0.28 2.61
N VAL A 235 16.93 -1.15 2.06
CA VAL A 235 17.11 -1.34 0.63
C VAL A 235 16.55 -2.69 0.21
N TYR A 236 15.80 -2.69 -0.88
CA TYR A 236 15.25 -3.89 -1.49
C TYR A 236 15.81 -4.12 -2.88
N LEU A 237 15.93 -5.39 -3.28
CA LEU A 237 16.24 -5.79 -4.63
C LEU A 237 14.98 -5.67 -5.49
N SER A 238 15.10 -4.99 -6.63
CA SER A 238 14.09 -4.91 -7.67
C SER A 238 14.56 -5.64 -8.92
N GLU A 239 13.64 -6.38 -9.55
CA GLU A 239 13.83 -6.96 -10.88
C GLU A 239 13.68 -5.91 -12.00
N GLU A 240 13.24 -4.69 -11.67
CA GLU A 240 13.09 -3.60 -12.62
C GLU A 240 14.47 -3.09 -13.07
N ASN A 241 14.66 -2.97 -14.39
CA ASN A 241 15.95 -2.69 -15.00
C ASN A 241 16.14 -1.23 -15.46
N HIS A 242 15.19 -0.32 -15.22
CA HIS A 242 15.25 1.03 -15.82
C HIS A 242 16.27 1.97 -15.15
N PHE A 243 16.50 1.81 -13.85
CA PHE A 243 17.42 2.63 -13.05
C PHE A 243 18.17 1.76 -12.05
N ASP A 244 19.42 2.10 -11.80
CA ASP A 244 20.26 1.38 -10.85
C ASP A 244 19.76 1.51 -9.39
N VAL A 245 19.30 2.70 -9.01
CA VAL A 245 18.74 2.97 -7.68
C VAL A 245 17.47 3.80 -7.77
N VAL A 246 16.45 3.43 -7.00
CA VAL A 246 15.18 4.16 -6.87
C VAL A 246 14.97 4.58 -5.42
N LEU A 247 14.91 5.89 -5.21
CA LEU A 247 14.63 6.54 -3.94
C LEU A 247 13.13 6.76 -3.77
N GLY A 248 12.52 5.87 -2.97
CA GLY A 248 11.11 5.95 -2.65
C GLY A 248 10.77 6.96 -1.55
N ARG A 249 9.57 6.81 -1.01
CA ARG A 249 8.98 7.64 0.02
C ARG A 249 9.79 7.66 1.32
N ALA A 250 10.37 6.53 1.71
CA ALA A 250 11.24 6.46 2.89
C ALA A 250 12.43 7.43 2.83
N PHE A 251 12.94 7.75 1.63
CA PHE A 251 13.97 8.77 1.44
C PHE A 251 13.36 10.18 1.46
N HIS A 252 12.25 10.39 0.75
CA HIS A 252 11.54 11.67 0.69
C HIS A 252 11.11 12.18 2.06
N GLU A 253 10.54 11.31 2.89
CA GLU A 253 10.06 11.67 4.23
C GLU A 253 11.22 11.99 5.17
N LYS A 254 12.30 11.22 5.10
CA LYS A 254 13.46 11.41 5.99
C LYS A 254 14.23 12.69 5.68
N ARG A 255 14.38 13.03 4.39
CA ARG A 255 15.05 14.26 3.94
C ARG A 255 14.09 15.45 3.79
N ILE A 256 12.79 15.24 4.03
CA ILE A 256 11.71 16.21 3.84
C ILE A 256 11.85 16.92 2.48
N ILE A 257 11.86 16.12 1.41
CA ILE A 257 12.12 16.63 0.06
C ILE A 257 10.93 17.46 -0.41
N LYS A 258 11.22 18.72 -0.74
CA LYS A 258 10.26 19.63 -1.38
C LYS A 258 10.55 19.69 -2.87
N LEU A 259 9.56 19.27 -3.65
CA LEU A 259 9.58 19.36 -5.10
C LEU A 259 8.80 20.60 -5.51
N ASN A 260 9.42 21.44 -6.33
CA ASN A 260 8.68 22.53 -6.96
C ASN A 260 7.83 21.99 -8.13
N PRO A 261 6.56 22.40 -8.23
CA PRO A 261 5.69 22.00 -9.35
C PRO A 261 5.95 22.81 -10.62
N VAL A 262 6.53 24.01 -10.50
CA VAL A 262 6.82 24.91 -11.62
C VAL A 262 8.15 24.57 -12.28
N ASP A 263 9.18 24.34 -11.46
CA ASP A 263 10.51 23.93 -11.93
C ASP A 263 10.80 22.50 -11.46
N PRO A 264 10.83 21.52 -12.39
CA PRO A 264 11.08 20.14 -12.03
C PRO A 264 12.52 19.86 -11.57
N THR A 265 13.46 20.75 -11.89
CA THR A 265 14.88 20.64 -11.48
C THR A 265 15.13 21.20 -10.08
N ASP A 266 14.21 22.02 -9.56
CA ASP A 266 14.37 22.62 -8.24
C ASP A 266 13.88 21.69 -7.14
N ILE A 267 14.82 20.94 -6.56
CA ILE A 267 14.61 20.03 -5.44
C ILE A 267 15.34 20.56 -4.21
N ILE A 268 14.61 20.76 -3.12
CA ILE A 268 15.17 21.26 -1.87
C ILE A 268 14.95 20.24 -0.77
N CYS A 269 16.03 19.86 -0.10
CA CYS A 269 16.01 19.08 1.13
C CYS A 269 15.72 20.01 2.31
N LEU A 270 14.51 19.97 2.87
CA LEU A 270 14.14 20.88 3.97
C LEU A 270 14.76 20.50 5.31
N ASP A 271 15.35 19.30 5.43
CA ASP A 271 16.09 18.90 6.63
C ASP A 271 17.40 19.67 6.79
N THR A 272 18.11 19.92 5.69
CA THR A 272 19.40 20.64 5.69
C THR A 272 19.36 22.00 5.00
N GLY A 273 18.28 22.31 4.28
CA GLY A 273 18.17 23.48 3.43
C GLY A 273 19.01 23.40 2.15
N GLU A 274 19.58 22.22 1.84
CA GLU A 274 20.43 22.00 0.68
C GLU A 274 19.58 21.85 -0.59
N LYS A 275 19.97 22.56 -1.65
CA LYS A 275 19.41 22.36 -2.99
C LYS A 275 20.15 21.19 -3.65
N LEU A 276 19.38 20.20 -4.10
CA LEU A 276 19.92 19.05 -4.81
C LEU A 276 19.96 19.34 -6.31
N ASP A 277 21.03 18.89 -6.96
CA ASP A 277 21.13 18.94 -8.40
C ASP A 277 20.27 17.81 -9.00
N CYS A 278 19.22 18.20 -9.74
CA CYS A 278 18.25 17.27 -10.30
C CYS A 278 18.26 17.36 -11.82
N GLU A 279 18.58 16.24 -12.45
CA GLU A 279 18.48 16.06 -13.88
C GLU A 279 17.12 15.46 -14.24
N LEU A 280 16.43 16.07 -15.20
CA LEU A 280 15.18 15.55 -15.75
C LEU A 280 15.51 14.64 -16.95
N VAL A 281 15.38 13.33 -16.76
CA VAL A 281 15.67 12.32 -17.78
C VAL A 281 14.39 11.88 -18.46
N ILE A 282 14.27 12.10 -19.77
CA ILE A 282 13.14 11.60 -20.57
C ILE A 282 13.48 10.19 -21.06
N LEU A 283 12.68 9.22 -20.66
CA LEU A 283 12.86 7.79 -20.98
C LEU A 283 12.33 7.45 -22.39
N LYS A 284 12.77 8.16 -23.43
CA LYS A 284 12.40 7.83 -24.82
C LYS A 284 13.63 7.87 -25.73
N ASP A 285 13.90 6.75 -26.40
CA ASP A 285 14.75 6.76 -27.61
C ASP A 285 14.03 7.49 -28.76
N GLY A 286 14.74 7.90 -29.81
CA GLY A 286 14.18 8.46 -31.05
C GLY A 286 13.19 7.54 -31.79
N LYS A 287 13.00 6.31 -31.30
CA LYS A 287 12.00 5.32 -31.76
C LYS A 287 10.83 5.08 -30.79
N GLY A 288 10.81 5.76 -29.63
CA GLY A 288 9.73 5.67 -28.64
C GLY A 288 9.83 4.51 -27.64
N GLU A 289 10.97 3.82 -27.57
CA GLU A 289 11.23 2.78 -26.56
C GLU A 289 11.87 3.35 -25.28
N ILE A 290 11.58 2.69 -24.14
CA ILE A 290 12.09 3.07 -22.81
C ILE A 290 13.57 2.70 -22.71
N VAL A 291 14.46 3.70 -22.73
CA VAL A 291 15.90 3.50 -22.60
C VAL A 291 16.27 3.35 -21.12
N THR A 292 17.05 2.33 -20.81
CA THR A 292 17.68 2.18 -19.50
C THR A 292 18.86 3.15 -19.39
N VAL A 293 18.88 4.00 -18.37
CA VAL A 293 20.03 4.87 -18.11
C VAL A 293 21.00 4.12 -17.19
N THR A 294 22.04 3.54 -17.79
CA THR A 294 23.19 2.93 -17.12
C THR A 294 24.36 3.88 -17.02
#